data_AF-A0A6C0QRZ5-F1
#
_entry.id   AF-A0A6C0QRZ5-F1
#
_cell.length_a   1.000
_cell.length_b   1.000
_cell.length_c   1.000
_cell.angle_alpha   90.00
_cell.angle_beta   90.00
_cell.angle_gamma   90.00
#
_symmetry.space_group_name_H-M   'P 1'
#
loop_
_entity.id
_entity.type
_entity.pdbx_description
1 polymer ?
#
loop_
_entity_poly.entity_id
_entity_poly.type
_entity_poly.pdbx_seq_one_letter_code
_entity_poly.pdbx_strand_id
1 'polypeptide(L)' 'MKPNPWVWTKLAESKMPDRKAGERVPLGFLSEGSTEYFPRQSWISKGYVKRNTEEE' A
#
# COMPACT_ATOMS: atom_id res chain seq x y z
N MET A 1 9.11 -2.77 -14.90
CA MET A 1 8.11 -3.10 -13.85
C MET A 1 7.35 -1.83 -13.53
N LYS A 2 6.03 -1.91 -13.33
CA LYS A 2 5.22 -0.76 -12.93
C LYS A 2 5.56 -0.33 -11.49
N PRO A 3 5.50 0.97 -11.15
CA PRO A 3 5.79 1.43 -9.81
C PRO A 3 4.73 0.94 -8.81
N ASN A 4 5.19 0.74 -7.57
CA ASN A 4 4.34 0.48 -6.41
C ASN A 4 4.69 1.51 -5.32
N PRO A 5 3.98 2.64 -5.30
CA PRO A 5 4.19 3.66 -4.27
C PRO A 5 3.42 3.36 -2.99
N TRP A 6 2.75 2.22 -2.83
CA TRP A 6 1.88 2.01 -1.68
C TRP A 6 2.61 1.37 -0.50
N VAL A 7 2.46 1.98 0.67
CA VAL A 7 3.00 1.48 1.94
C VAL A 7 1.89 1.27 2.95
N TRP A 8 2.09 0.33 3.87
CA TRP A 8 1.19 0.13 4.99
C TRP A 8 1.24 1.31 5.96
N THR A 9 0.10 1.58 6.60
CA THR A 9 -0.01 2.58 7.67
C THR A 9 0.03 1.91 9.04
N LYS A 10 0.20 2.71 10.10
CA LYS A 10 0.05 2.23 11.49
C LYS A 10 -1.31 1.62 11.76
N LEU A 11 -2.35 2.06 11.05
CA LEU A 11 -3.69 1.51 11.17
C LEU A 11 -3.77 0.09 10.59
N ALA A 12 -3.09 -0.17 9.47
CA ALA A 12 -2.98 -1.52 8.94
C ALA A 12 -2.21 -2.44 9.89
N GLU A 13 -1.09 -1.98 10.45
CA GLU A 13 -0.30 -2.75 11.42
C GLU A 13 -1.10 -3.09 12.68
N SER A 14 -1.85 -2.13 13.23
CA SER A 14 -2.67 -2.36 14.42
C SER A 14 -3.76 -3.41 14.21
N LYS A 15 -4.30 -3.52 12.99
CA LYS A 15 -5.29 -4.55 12.60
C LYS A 15 -4.64 -5.88 12.27
N MET A 16 -3.48 -5.85 11.63
CA MET A 16 -2.75 -7.01 11.12
C MET A 16 -1.25 -6.77 11.34
N PRO A 17 -0.66 -7.36 12.40
CA PRO A 17 0.72 -7.08 12.81
C PRO A 17 1.79 -7.37 11.75
N ASP A 18 1.47 -8.21 10.77
CA ASP A 18 2.34 -8.56 9.62
C ASP A 18 2.45 -7.41 8.59
N ARG A 19 1.55 -6.43 8.65
CA ARG A 19 1.51 -5.27 7.73
C ARG A 19 2.22 -4.08 8.36
N LYS A 20 3.55 -4.14 8.41
CA LYS A 20 4.39 -3.14 9.08
C LYS A 20 4.28 -1.76 8.47
N ALA A 21 3.98 -0.77 9.30
CA ALA A 21 3.81 0.60 8.83
C ALA A 21 5.10 1.11 8.19
N GLY A 22 4.99 1.73 7.00
CA GLY A 22 6.13 2.19 6.21
C GLY A 22 6.70 1.14 5.25
N GLU A 23 6.41 -0.14 5.45
CA GLU A 23 6.78 -1.16 4.46
C GLU A 23 5.90 -1.10 3.22
N ARG A 24 6.49 -1.40 2.07
CA ARG A 24 5.79 -1.50 0.79
C ARG A 24 4.77 -2.62 0.82
N VAL A 25 3.58 -2.35 0.30
CA VAL A 25 2.55 -3.37 0.12
C VAL A 25 3.06 -4.38 -0.91
N PRO A 26 3.12 -5.69 -0.60
CA PRO A 26 3.61 -6.68 -1.57
C PRO A 26 2.73 -6.71 -2.83
N LEU A 27 3.35 -6.89 -3.99
CA LEU A 27 2.64 -6.83 -5.29
C LEU A 27 1.49 -7.84 -5.39
N GLY A 28 1.58 -9.00 -4.73
CA GLY A 28 0.50 -10.00 -4.69
C GLY A 28 -0.80 -9.51 -4.02
N PHE A 29 -0.76 -8.41 -3.27
CA PHE A 29 -1.94 -7.76 -2.69
C PHE A 29 -2.49 -6.61 -3.55
N LEU A 30 -1.79 -6.25 -4.63
CA LEU A 30 -2.12 -5.14 -5.51
C LEU A 30 -2.65 -5.66 -6.84
N SER A 31 -3.50 -4.86 -7.46
CA SER A 31 -3.93 -5.07 -8.84
C SER A 31 -3.04 -4.27 -9.78
N GLU A 32 -2.66 -4.89 -10.89
CA GLU A 32 -1.89 -4.21 -11.92
C GLU A 32 -2.79 -3.21 -12.67
N GLY A 33 -2.49 -1.91 -12.55
CA GLY A 33 -3.15 -0.87 -13.32
C GLY A 33 -2.41 -0.56 -14.62
N SER A 34 -2.89 0.43 -15.38
CA SER A 34 -2.25 0.88 -16.62
C SER A 34 -0.89 1.54 -16.37
N THR A 35 -0.79 2.38 -15.34
CA THR A 35 0.41 3.18 -15.02
C THR A 35 1.17 2.68 -13.79
N GLU A 36 0.47 2.13 -12.79
CA GLU A 36 1.04 1.70 -11.51
C GLU A 36 0.25 0.53 -10.91
N TYR A 37 0.77 -0.04 -9.83
CA TYR A 37 0.02 -1.00 -9.02
C TYR A 37 -0.94 -0.28 -8.07
N PHE A 38 -2.17 -0.78 -7.96
CA PHE A 38 -3.21 -0.19 -7.12
C PHE A 38 -3.69 -1.17 -6.04
N PRO A 39 -3.81 -0.72 -4.78
CA PRO A 39 -4.44 -1.50 -3.74
C PRO A 39 -5.95 -1.49 -3.91
N ARG A 40 -6.63 -2.34 -3.14
CA ARG A 40 -8.10 -2.32 -3.08
C ARG A 40 -8.60 -0.96 -2.63
N GLN A 41 -9.59 -0.41 -3.32
CA GLN A 41 -10.21 0.88 -2.98
C GLN A 41 -10.67 0.95 -1.52
N SER A 42 -11.20 -0.14 -0.97
CA SER A 42 -11.61 -0.20 0.43
C SER A 42 -10.47 0.00 1.43
N TRP A 43 -9.22 -0.32 1.07
CA TRP A 43 -8.05 -0.06 1.91
C TRP A 43 -7.63 1.40 1.86
N ILE A 44 -7.78 2.05 0.70
CA ILE A 44 -7.55 3.48 0.52
C ILE A 44 -8.57 4.26 1.36
N SER A 45 -9.87 3.97 1.19
CA SER A 45 -10.93 4.66 1.95
C SER A 45 -10.85 4.43 3.46
N LYS A 46 -10.34 3.26 3.90
CA LYS A 46 -10.13 2.95 5.32
C LYS A 46 -8.80 3.51 5.87
N GLY A 47 -7.95 4.09 5.03
CA GLY A 47 -6.64 4.61 5.45
C GLY A 47 -5.64 3.52 5.85
N TYR A 48 -5.81 2.27 5.39
CA TYR A 48 -4.87 1.18 5.68
C TYR A 48 -3.58 1.29 4.87
N VAL A 49 -3.64 1.92 3.70
CA VAL A 49 -2.51 2.16 2.83
C VAL A 49 -2.39 3.65 2.52
N LYS A 50 -1.17 4.11 2.31
CA LYS A 50 -0.88 5.47 1.86
C LYS A 50 0.16 5.42 0.74
N ARG A 51 0.23 6.47 -0.07
CA ARG A 51 1.34 6.61 -1.01
C ARG A 51 2.59 6.99 -0.22
N ASN A 52 3.71 6.35 -0.53
CA ASN A 52 5.03 6.78 -0.13
C ASN A 52 5.35 7.99 -0.98
N THR A 53 5.20 9.18 -0.40
CA THR A 53 5.59 10.45 -1.02
C THR A 53 7.07 10.74 -0.84
N GLU A 54 7.87 9.75 -0.42
CA GLU A 54 9.32 9.84 -0.53
C GLU A 54 9.67 9.64 -2.01
N GLU A 55 9.65 10.76 -2.72
CA GLU A 55 10.63 11.00 -3.78
C GLU A 55 12.01 10.99 -3.09
N GLU A 56 12.71 9.86 -3.18
CA GLU A 56 14.17 9.80 -3.01
C GLU A 56 14.82 9.63 -4.38
#